data_AF-A0A7W7LIK8-F1
#
_entry.id   AF-A0A7W7LIK8-F1
#
_cell.length_a   1.000
_cell.length_b   1.000
_cell.length_c   1.000
_cell.angle_alpha   90.00
_cell.angle_beta   90.00
_cell.angle_gamma   90.00
#
_symmetry.space_group_name_H-M   'P 1'
#
loop_
_entity.id
_entity.type
_entity.pdbx_description
1 polymer ?
#
loop_
_entity_poly.entity_id
_entity_poly.type
_entity_poly.pdbx_seq_one_letter_code
_entity_poly.pdbx_strand_id
1 'polypeptide(L)'
;MDDATAAWAEVPGAAVLLPVGRTFDVLEVAEAAGRHALVRLERMGLPLGPVALTPHGRALFFVAPGAAAELPQLLYRMGWDDARLDLRCLGAGDHITAPPSDFAGLGPMRWLRPPALDTAGRPPQARLLLGTLAYVCHRSAAS
;
A
#
# COMPACT_ATOMS: atom_id res chain seq x y z
N MET A 1 21.91 2.14 -18.83
CA MET A 1 20.97 2.82 -17.91
C MET A 1 20.25 3.98 -18.59
N ASP A 2 20.78 4.51 -19.71
CA ASP A 2 20.23 5.71 -20.38
C ASP A 2 18.98 5.49 -21.25
N ASP A 3 18.79 4.32 -21.87
CA ASP A 3 17.66 4.08 -22.79
C ASP A 3 16.27 4.15 -22.14
N ALA A 4 16.15 3.70 -20.88
CA ALA A 4 14.87 3.71 -20.17
C ALA A 4 14.40 5.14 -19.85
N THR A 5 15.35 6.00 -19.45
CA THR A 5 15.12 7.43 -19.20
C THR A 5 14.81 8.20 -20.49
N ALA A 6 15.48 7.88 -21.59
CA ALA A 6 15.21 8.48 -22.90
C ALA A 6 13.80 8.12 -23.41
N ALA A 7 13.41 6.83 -23.31
CA ALA A 7 12.06 6.38 -23.67
C ALA A 7 10.95 7.00 -22.80
N TRP A 8 11.24 7.32 -21.53
CA TRP A 8 10.30 8.02 -20.64
C TRP A 8 10.17 9.51 -20.96
N ALA A 9 11.20 10.14 -21.52
CA ALA A 9 11.16 11.54 -21.93
C ALA A 9 10.33 11.78 -23.20
N GLU A 10 10.17 10.76 -24.05
CA GLU A 10 9.38 10.85 -25.29
C GLU A 10 7.85 10.84 -25.07
N VAL A 11 7.39 10.50 -23.85
CA VAL A 11 5.94 10.41 -23.55
C VAL A 11 5.58 11.24 -22.31
N PRO A 12 5.47 12.57 -22.45
CA PRO A 12 5.01 13.44 -21.36
C PRO A 12 3.63 12.97 -20.86
N GLY A 13 3.54 12.61 -19.57
CA GLY A 13 2.30 12.13 -18.96
C GLY A 13 2.11 10.60 -18.95
N ALA A 14 3.09 9.81 -19.40
CA ALA A 14 3.03 8.36 -19.25
C ALA A 14 2.99 7.94 -17.78
N ALA A 15 2.09 7.00 -17.46
CA ALA A 15 1.99 6.41 -16.14
C ALA A 15 2.98 5.25 -15.99
N VAL A 16 3.77 5.27 -14.92
CA VAL A 16 4.65 4.15 -14.56
C VAL A 16 3.83 3.14 -13.76
N LEU A 17 3.84 1.88 -14.17
CA LEU A 17 3.22 0.78 -13.42
C LEU A 17 4.29 0.00 -12.67
N LEU A 18 4.06 -0.25 -11.38
CA LEU A 18 4.93 -1.06 -10.52
C LEU A 18 4.30 -2.45 -10.34
N PRO A 19 4.99 -3.53 -10.76
CA PRO A 19 4.50 -4.88 -10.53
C PRO A 19 4.58 -5.23 -9.04
N VAL A 20 3.49 -5.81 -8.51
CA VAL A 20 3.38 -6.26 -7.12
C VAL A 20 3.70 -7.76 -7.03
N GLY A 21 4.08 -8.26 -5.85
CA GLY A 21 4.33 -9.69 -5.61
C GLY A 21 5.79 -10.14 -5.67
N ARG A 22 6.69 -9.34 -6.25
CA ARG A 22 8.11 -9.71 -6.40
C ARG A 22 8.99 -9.11 -5.31
N THR A 23 9.00 -7.78 -5.21
CA THR A 23 9.83 -7.04 -4.27
C THR A 23 9.03 -6.47 -3.11
N PHE A 24 7.72 -6.32 -3.28
CA PHE A 24 6.78 -5.87 -2.28
C PHE A 24 5.38 -6.38 -2.61
N ASP A 25 4.54 -6.49 -1.59
CA ASP A 25 3.09 -6.57 -1.69
C ASP A 25 2.48 -5.24 -1.20
N VAL A 26 1.18 -5.04 -1.42
CA VAL A 26 0.49 -3.82 -0.99
C VAL A 26 -0.72 -4.18 -0.15
N LEU A 27 -0.82 -3.65 1.07
CA LEU A 27 -2.07 -3.63 1.83
C LEU A 27 -2.86 -2.38 1.43
N GLU A 28 -4.09 -2.58 0.99
CA GLU A 28 -4.97 -1.51 0.52
C GLU A 28 -6.19 -1.38 1.43
N VAL A 29 -6.45 -0.14 1.86
CA VAL A 29 -7.61 0.23 2.70
C VAL A 29 -8.21 1.56 2.23
N ALA A 30 -9.41 1.90 2.70
CA ALA A 30 -9.98 3.22 2.48
C ALA A 30 -9.06 4.34 3.01
N GLU A 31 -9.00 5.47 2.33
CA GLU A 31 -8.12 6.60 2.67
C GLU A 31 -8.29 7.07 4.12
N ALA A 32 -9.53 7.21 4.60
CA ALA A 32 -9.80 7.64 5.97
C ALA A 32 -9.21 6.67 7.00
N ALA A 33 -9.46 5.36 6.81
CA ALA A 33 -8.91 4.31 7.67
C ALA A 33 -7.38 4.26 7.59
N GLY A 34 -6.82 4.37 6.38
CA GLY A 34 -5.37 4.39 6.15
C GLY A 34 -4.68 5.55 6.85
N ARG A 35 -5.21 6.78 6.75
CA ARG A 35 -4.65 7.95 7.45
C ARG A 35 -4.66 7.78 8.97
N HIS A 36 -5.77 7.28 9.52
CA HIS A 36 -5.87 7.00 10.96
C HIS A 36 -4.89 5.90 11.41
N ALA A 37 -4.79 4.82 10.64
CA ALA A 37 -3.85 3.74 10.92
C ALA A 37 -2.40 4.22 10.86
N LEU A 38 -2.05 5.03 9.85
CA LEU A 38 -0.70 5.58 9.68
C LEU A 38 -0.25 6.35 10.93
N VAL A 39 -1.07 7.31 11.39
CA VAL A 39 -0.76 8.08 12.63
C VAL A 39 -0.57 7.17 13.83
N ARG A 40 -1.37 6.10 13.94
CA ARG A 40 -1.29 5.17 15.06
C ARG A 40 -0.02 4.32 15.00
N LEU A 41 0.33 3.82 13.82
CA LEU A 41 1.54 3.03 13.59
C LEU A 41 2.80 3.87 13.83
N GLU A 42 2.82 5.14 13.41
CA GLU A 42 3.92 6.07 13.67
C GLU A 42 4.10 6.32 15.17
N ARG A 43 3.02 6.53 15.91
CA ARG A 43 3.06 6.69 17.38
C ARG A 43 3.56 5.44 18.11
N MET A 44 3.31 4.26 17.53
CA MET A 44 3.80 2.99 18.07
C MET A 44 5.28 2.74 17.74
N GLY A 45 5.92 3.57 16.91
CA GLY A 45 7.31 3.38 16.50
C GLY A 45 7.56 2.12 15.68
N LEU A 46 6.52 1.59 15.01
CA LEU A 46 6.67 0.41 14.17
C LEU A 46 7.43 0.74 12.88
N PRO A 47 8.23 -0.18 12.34
CA PRO A 47 8.88 0.04 11.05
C PRO A 47 7.81 0.14 9.96
N LEU A 48 7.81 1.27 9.25
CA LEU A 48 6.84 1.59 8.20
C LEU A 48 7.52 1.72 6.85
N GLY A 49 6.87 1.17 5.83
CA GLY A 49 7.25 1.34 4.44
C GLY A 49 6.66 2.62 3.83
N PRO A 50 6.89 2.86 2.53
CA PRO A 50 6.17 3.87 1.79
C PRO A 50 4.65 3.67 1.89
N VAL A 51 3.89 4.77 1.84
CA VAL A 51 2.43 4.75 1.78
C VAL A 51 1.96 5.69 0.68
N ALA A 52 1.26 5.16 -0.31
CA ALA A 52 0.69 5.95 -1.40
C ALA A 52 -0.82 6.19 -1.20
N LEU A 53 -1.34 7.22 -1.88
CA LEU A 53 -2.75 7.50 -2.04
C LEU A 53 -3.12 7.51 -3.51
N THR A 54 -4.17 6.77 -3.81
CA THR A 54 -4.85 6.85 -5.09
C THR A 54 -5.78 8.07 -5.14
N PRO A 55 -6.08 8.62 -6.33
CA PRO A 55 -7.06 9.69 -6.44
C PRO A 55 -8.51 9.24 -6.17
N HIS A 56 -8.77 7.93 -6.16
CA HIS A 56 -10.09 7.35 -5.87
C HIS A 56 -10.24 6.90 -4.40
N GLY A 57 -9.46 7.47 -3.49
CA GLY A 57 -9.70 7.35 -2.04
C GLY A 57 -9.20 6.06 -1.39
N ARG A 58 -8.16 5.43 -1.94
CA ARG A 58 -7.46 4.27 -1.35
C ARG A 58 -6.06 4.62 -0.87
N ALA A 59 -5.69 4.13 0.31
CA ALA A 59 -4.34 4.17 0.85
C ALA A 59 -3.63 2.83 0.66
N LEU A 60 -2.41 2.87 0.14
CA LEU A 60 -1.61 1.72 -0.28
C LEU A 60 -0.34 1.62 0.59
N PHE A 61 -0.29 0.66 1.50
CA PHE A 61 0.86 0.40 2.36
C PHE A 61 1.76 -0.66 1.75
N PHE A 62 3.00 -0.30 1.44
CA PHE A 62 3.98 -1.22 0.86
C PHE A 62 4.57 -2.11 1.96
N VAL A 63 4.51 -3.42 1.75
CA VAL A 63 4.93 -4.46 2.71
C VAL A 63 5.80 -5.51 2.02
N ALA A 64 6.48 -6.36 2.81
CA ALA A 64 7.27 -7.47 2.30
C ALA A 64 6.43 -8.38 1.37
N PRO A 65 7.04 -8.94 0.31
CA PRO A 65 6.33 -9.81 -0.63
C PRO A 65 5.82 -11.08 0.07
N GLY A 66 4.71 -11.64 -0.42
CA GLY A 66 4.05 -12.82 0.13
C GLY A 66 2.92 -12.51 1.12
N ALA A 67 2.75 -11.24 1.51
CA ALA A 67 1.65 -10.79 2.35
C ALA A 67 0.27 -11.14 1.80
N ALA A 68 0.07 -11.08 0.48
CA ALA A 68 -1.21 -11.39 -0.14
C ALA A 68 -1.61 -12.86 0.05
N ALA A 69 -0.64 -13.78 -0.07
CA ALA A 69 -0.86 -15.21 0.15
C ALA A 69 -1.10 -15.53 1.64
N GLU A 70 -0.42 -14.81 2.55
CA GLU A 70 -0.55 -15.01 4.00
C GLU A 70 -1.78 -14.34 4.62
N LEU A 71 -2.40 -13.37 3.92
CA LEU A 71 -3.42 -12.50 4.48
C LEU A 71 -4.58 -13.25 5.17
N PRO A 72 -5.22 -14.27 4.56
CA PRO A 72 -6.34 -14.96 5.21
C PRO A 72 -5.92 -15.62 6.54
N GLN A 73 -4.76 -16.27 6.57
CA GLN A 73 -4.26 -16.94 7.77
C GLN A 73 -3.82 -15.93 8.84
N LEU A 74 -3.30 -14.77 8.44
CA LEU A 74 -2.94 -13.70 9.37
C LEU A 74 -4.20 -13.09 10.01
N LEU A 75 -5.25 -12.82 9.23
CA LEU A 75 -6.52 -12.30 9.74
C LEU A 75 -7.19 -13.31 10.70
N TYR A 76 -7.23 -14.59 10.33
CA TYR A 76 -7.74 -15.66 11.21
C TYR A 76 -7.00 -15.70 12.55
N ARG A 77 -5.67 -15.71 12.55
CA ARG A 77 -4.88 -15.73 13.79
C ARG A 77 -5.09 -14.49 14.67
N MET A 78 -5.54 -13.38 14.10
CA MET A 78 -5.84 -12.14 14.80
C MET A 78 -7.31 -12.03 15.23
N GLY A 79 -8.16 -13.01 14.89
CA GLY A 79 -9.59 -13.01 15.19
C GLY A 79 -10.43 -12.10 14.29
N TRP A 80 -9.98 -11.87 13.06
CA TRP A 80 -10.66 -11.01 12.07
C TRP A 80 -11.29 -11.81 10.92
N ASP A 81 -11.34 -13.13 11.00
CA ASP A 81 -11.84 -14.04 9.95
C ASP A 81 -13.31 -13.83 9.57
N ASP A 82 -14.17 -13.50 10.54
CA ASP A 82 -15.59 -13.20 10.27
C ASP A 82 -15.88 -11.70 10.09
N ALA A 83 -14.85 -10.84 10.16
CA ALA A 83 -15.02 -9.41 10.05
C ALA A 83 -15.07 -8.95 8.59
N ARG A 84 -16.09 -8.16 8.24
CA ARG A 84 -16.12 -7.43 6.97
C ARG A 84 -15.19 -6.22 7.06
N LEU A 85 -13.94 -6.41 6.63
CA LEU A 85 -12.94 -5.35 6.57
C LEU A 85 -12.85 -4.80 5.16
N ASP A 86 -12.86 -3.47 5.02
CA ASP A 86 -12.42 -2.80 3.79
C ASP A 86 -10.88 -2.78 3.73
N LEU A 87 -10.31 -3.98 3.67
CA LEU A 87 -8.89 -4.27 3.64
C LEU A 87 -8.66 -5.43 2.67
N ARG A 88 -7.79 -5.19 1.69
CA ARG A 88 -7.31 -6.24 0.78
C ARG A 88 -5.79 -6.18 0.64
N CYS A 89 -5.21 -7.21 0.04
CA CYS A 89 -3.80 -7.20 -0.31
C CYS A 89 -3.63 -7.48 -1.81
N LEU A 90 -2.82 -6.66 -2.46
CA LEU A 90 -2.37 -6.87 -3.83
C LEU A 90 -1.05 -7.65 -3.79
N GLY A 91 -0.92 -8.65 -4.66
CA GLY A 91 0.20 -9.59 -4.67
C GLY A 91 0.68 -9.90 -6.09
N ALA A 92 1.22 -11.10 -6.28
CA ALA A 92 1.74 -11.52 -7.58
C ALA A 92 0.64 -11.49 -8.66
N GLY A 93 0.94 -10.80 -9.77
CA GLY A 93 0.00 -10.60 -10.88
C GLY A 93 -0.70 -9.25 -10.86
N ASP A 94 -0.71 -8.56 -9.72
CA ASP A 94 -1.21 -7.20 -9.61
C ASP A 94 -0.15 -6.16 -9.99
N HIS A 95 -0.62 -4.94 -10.25
CA HIS A 95 0.22 -3.77 -10.46
C HIS A 95 -0.44 -2.55 -9.82
N ILE A 96 0.38 -1.55 -9.47
CA ILE A 96 -0.10 -0.24 -9.04
C ILE A 96 0.52 0.85 -9.92
N THR A 97 -0.16 1.97 -10.06
CA THR A 97 0.46 3.17 -10.65
C THR A 97 1.45 3.77 -9.65
N ALA A 98 2.67 4.04 -10.09
CA ALA A 98 3.70 4.66 -9.27
C ALA A 98 3.36 6.12 -8.98
N PRO A 99 3.42 6.62 -7.74
CA PRO A 99 3.39 8.06 -7.50
C PRO A 99 4.67 8.74 -8.04
N PRO A 100 4.59 9.93 -8.66
CA PRO A 100 3.41 10.79 -8.82
C PRO A 100 2.67 10.64 -10.18
N SER A 101 2.73 9.49 -10.84
CA SER A 101 2.06 9.29 -12.14
C SER A 101 0.54 9.48 -12.06
N ASP A 102 -0.04 9.93 -13.17
CA ASP A 102 -1.48 10.05 -13.33
C ASP A 102 -2.15 8.66 -13.34
N PHE A 103 -3.27 8.55 -12.64
CA PHE A 103 -4.06 7.33 -12.56
C PHE A 103 -5.23 7.41 -13.53
N ALA A 104 -5.01 6.99 -14.78
CA ALA A 104 -6.04 6.85 -15.80
C ALA A 104 -6.95 8.09 -15.98
N GLY A 105 -6.38 9.28 -15.92
CA GLY A 105 -7.08 10.57 -16.04
C GLY A 105 -7.82 11.02 -14.79
N LEU A 106 -7.81 10.25 -13.69
CA LEU A 106 -8.44 10.61 -12.42
C LEU A 106 -7.55 11.52 -11.55
N GLY A 107 -6.34 11.83 -12.01
CA GLY A 107 -5.36 12.65 -11.31
C GLY A 107 -4.18 11.86 -10.77
N PRO A 108 -3.22 12.55 -10.14
CA PRO A 108 -1.96 11.94 -9.75
C PRO A 108 -2.12 11.02 -8.53
N MET A 109 -1.44 9.87 -8.58
CA MET A 109 -1.03 9.13 -7.40
C MET A 109 -0.19 10.04 -6.49
N ARG A 110 -0.37 9.98 -5.17
CA ARG A 110 0.38 10.80 -4.21
C ARG A 110 1.06 9.94 -3.14
N TRP A 111 2.10 10.48 -2.50
CA TRP A 111 2.67 9.88 -1.29
C TRP A 111 1.98 10.45 -0.05
N LEU A 112 1.52 9.58 0.86
CA LEU A 112 1.30 9.93 2.27
C LEU A 112 2.59 9.85 3.05
N ARG A 113 3.36 8.81 2.79
CA ARG A 113 4.71 8.62 3.32
C ARG A 113 5.61 8.24 2.15
N PRO A 114 6.51 9.14 1.71
CA PRO A 114 7.40 8.85 0.59
C PRO A 114 8.40 7.73 0.96
N PRO A 115 8.97 7.03 -0.04
CA PRO A 115 10.06 6.11 0.21
C PRO A 115 11.28 6.82 0.79
N ALA A 116 11.89 6.22 1.81
CA ALA A 116 13.20 6.63 2.32
C ALA A 116 14.25 5.56 1.97
N LEU A 117 15.53 5.95 1.90
CA LEU A 117 16.62 5.07 1.45
C LEU A 117 16.72 3.76 2.25
N ASP A 118 16.36 3.78 3.53
CA ASP A 118 16.37 2.63 4.44
C ASP A 118 15.19 1.67 4.25
N THR A 119 14.07 2.16 3.72
CA THR A 119 12.79 1.45 3.61
C THR A 119 12.44 1.06 2.18
N ALA A 120 13.03 1.72 1.18
CA ALA A 120 12.75 1.49 -0.24
C ALA A 120 13.11 0.07 -0.72
N GLY A 121 14.19 -0.52 -0.18
CA GLY A 121 14.65 -1.84 -0.60
C GLY A 121 14.13 -3.01 0.24
N ARG A 122 13.55 -2.74 1.41
CA ARG A 122 13.10 -3.77 2.38
C ARG A 122 11.85 -3.30 3.11
N PRO A 123 10.68 -3.41 2.46
CA PRO A 123 9.43 -3.03 3.11
C PRO A 123 9.13 -3.92 4.33
N PRO A 124 8.42 -3.41 5.34
CA PRO A 124 8.16 -4.14 6.58
C PRO A 124 7.24 -5.34 6.35
N GLN A 125 7.29 -6.34 7.22
CA GLN A 125 6.37 -7.47 7.15
C GLN A 125 4.93 -7.03 7.45
N ALA A 126 3.97 -7.52 6.68
CA ALA A 126 2.54 -7.16 6.80
C ALA A 126 1.98 -7.36 8.21
N ARG A 127 2.43 -8.43 8.91
CA ARG A 127 2.00 -8.73 10.29
C ARG A 127 2.21 -7.59 11.29
N LEU A 128 3.16 -6.69 11.02
CA LEU A 128 3.44 -5.53 11.88
C LEU A 128 2.36 -4.45 11.76
N LEU A 129 1.73 -4.34 10.59
CA LEU A 129 0.75 -3.30 10.29
C LEU A 129 -0.70 -3.82 10.41
N LEU A 130 -0.90 -5.11 10.11
CA LEU A 130 -2.22 -5.69 9.85
C LEU A 130 -3.19 -5.55 11.02
N GLY A 131 -2.74 -5.77 12.26
CA GLY A 131 -3.63 -5.65 13.43
C GLY A 131 -4.20 -4.24 13.59
N THR A 132 -3.39 -3.21 13.37
CA THR A 132 -3.83 -1.80 13.43
C THR A 132 -4.71 -1.45 12.25
N LEU A 133 -4.37 -1.88 11.04
CA LEU A 133 -5.17 -1.64 9.84
C LEU A 133 -6.55 -2.30 9.96
N ALA A 134 -6.61 -3.57 10.36
CA ALA A 134 -7.86 -4.31 10.56
C ALA A 134 -8.73 -3.64 11.63
N TYR A 135 -8.14 -3.27 12.78
CA TYR A 135 -8.86 -2.56 13.84
C TYR A 135 -9.49 -1.25 13.35
N VAL A 136 -8.72 -0.41 12.64
CA VAL A 136 -9.22 0.88 12.16
C VAL A 136 -10.29 0.68 11.08
N CYS A 137 -10.09 -0.25 10.14
CA CYS A 137 -11.09 -0.57 9.12
C CYS A 137 -12.42 -1.03 9.74
N HIS A 138 -12.36 -1.92 10.73
CA HIS A 138 -13.54 -2.38 11.45
C HIS A 138 -14.26 -1.24 12.16
N ARG A 139 -13.53 -0.35 12.83
CA ARG A 139 -14.11 0.81 13.52
C ARG A 139 -14.74 1.82 12.56
N SER A 140 -14.14 2.03 11.39
CA SER A 140 -14.67 2.93 10.37
C SER A 140 -15.94 2.41 9.71
N ALA A 141 -16.14 1.09 9.62
CA ALA A 141 -17.37 0.49 9.10
C ALA A 141 -18.56 0.59 10.08
N ALA A 142 -18.30 0.83 11.36
CA ALA A 142 -19.31 0.96 12.41
C ALA A 142 -19.73 2.42 12.70
N SER A 143 -19.20 3.39 11.94
CA SER A 143 -19.46 4.83 12.09
C SER A 143 -20.30 5.33 10.93
#